data_AF-A0A3B8VTP8-F1
#
_entry.id   AF-A0A3B8VTP8-F1
#
_cell.length_a   1.000
_cell.length_b   1.000
_cell.length_c   1.000
_cell.angle_alpha   90.00
_cell.angle_beta   90.00
_cell.angle_gamma   90.00
#
_symmetry.space_group_name_H-M   'P 1'
#
loop_
_entity.id
_entity.type
_entity.pdbx_description
1 polymer ?
#
loop_
_entity_poly.entity_id
_entity_poly.type
_entity_poly.pdbx_seq_one_letter_code
_entity_poly.pdbx_strand_id
1 'polypeptide(L)'
;LVDNVVLVVSDSARDDGERIVAEFGYGKVVDVVVGGARRQDSVLQGMDRLSDCGIIMVHDGARPFVSGDMISRGLDAMRMASAATAGVPVTDTIKIVDADMVVKSTPDRTTLWAAQTPQVFKFQLLREAHRRVTHDSTDDAAMVEALGTEVKVFMGSYENMKVTTPEDVSLAEAIHAARTRPSGQSA
;
A
#
# COMPACT_ATOMS: atom_id res chain seq x y z
N LEU A 1 -10.74 -9.36 -9.83
CA LEU A 1 -10.65 -8.24 -8.86
C LEU A 1 -9.86 -7.10 -9.44
N VAL A 2 -8.61 -7.32 -9.88
CA VAL A 2 -7.79 -6.30 -10.56
C VAL A 2 -7.70 -6.61 -12.05
N ASP A 3 -7.93 -5.59 -12.89
CA ASP A 3 -7.87 -5.69 -14.35
C ASP A 3 -6.44 -5.45 -14.86
N ASN A 4 -5.87 -4.30 -14.49
CA ASN A 4 -4.54 -3.86 -14.92
C ASN A 4 -3.65 -3.51 -13.73
N VAL A 5 -2.33 -3.67 -13.89
CA VAL A 5 -1.28 -3.30 -12.95
C VAL A 5 -0.23 -2.48 -13.71
N VAL A 6 0.21 -1.38 -13.12
CA VAL A 6 1.40 -0.65 -13.58
C VAL A 6 2.47 -0.83 -12.53
N LEU A 7 3.60 -1.42 -12.93
CA LEU A 7 4.72 -1.66 -12.03
C LEU A 7 5.62 -0.43 -12.04
N VAL A 8 5.73 0.26 -10.90
CA VAL A 8 6.60 1.43 -10.76
C VAL A 8 7.86 1.02 -10.00
N VAL A 9 9.03 1.23 -10.61
CA VAL A 9 10.35 0.80 -10.09
C VAL A 9 11.37 1.91 -10.17
N SER A 10 12.53 1.74 -9.51
CA SER A 10 13.65 2.65 -9.73
C SER A 10 14.21 2.50 -11.15
N ASP A 11 14.91 3.51 -11.64
CA ASP A 11 15.54 3.50 -12.97
C ASP A 11 16.45 2.27 -13.15
N SER A 12 17.27 1.99 -12.14
CA SER A 12 18.17 0.83 -12.11
C SER A 12 17.47 -0.53 -12.09
N ALA A 13 16.20 -0.59 -11.70
CA ALA A 13 15.44 -1.83 -11.56
C ALA A 13 14.43 -2.03 -12.71
N ARG A 14 14.40 -1.12 -13.68
CA ARG A 14 13.47 -1.19 -14.82
C ARG A 14 13.65 -2.47 -15.63
N ASP A 15 14.88 -2.73 -16.08
CA ASP A 15 15.20 -3.90 -16.90
C ASP A 15 14.88 -5.21 -16.17
N ASP A 16 15.16 -5.27 -14.86
CA ASP A 16 14.79 -6.42 -14.02
C ASP A 16 13.26 -6.57 -13.89
N GLY A 17 12.54 -5.46 -13.72
CA GLY A 17 11.08 -5.47 -13.69
C GLY A 17 10.47 -5.99 -14.98
N GLU A 18 10.92 -5.48 -16.13
CA GLU A 18 10.48 -5.94 -17.46
C GLU A 18 10.81 -7.43 -17.68
N ARG A 19 12.02 -7.86 -17.31
CA ARG A 19 12.44 -9.26 -17.39
C ARG A 19 11.56 -10.17 -16.53
N ILE A 20 11.33 -9.82 -15.25
CA ILE A 20 10.49 -10.61 -14.34
C ILE A 20 9.05 -10.71 -14.87
N VAL A 21 8.48 -9.62 -15.35
CA VAL A 21 7.13 -9.62 -15.93
C VAL A 21 7.03 -10.58 -17.12
N ALA A 22 8.03 -10.56 -18.01
CA ALA A 22 8.09 -11.46 -19.16
C ALA A 22 8.33 -12.92 -18.76
N GLU A 23 9.29 -13.18 -17.86
CA GLU A 23 9.69 -14.52 -17.42
C GLU A 23 8.54 -15.27 -16.71
N PHE A 24 7.80 -14.59 -15.85
CA PHE A 24 6.69 -15.18 -15.09
C PHE A 24 5.32 -15.01 -15.77
N GLY A 25 5.26 -14.35 -16.93
CA GLY A 25 4.03 -14.19 -17.71
C GLY A 25 2.94 -13.39 -16.98
N TYR A 26 3.31 -12.32 -16.26
CA TYR A 26 2.35 -11.48 -15.51
C TYR A 26 1.50 -10.61 -16.44
N GLY A 27 0.58 -11.21 -17.20
CA GLY A 27 -0.18 -10.55 -18.27
C GLY A 27 -1.16 -9.44 -17.84
N LYS A 28 -1.31 -9.17 -16.54
CA LYS A 28 -2.04 -7.99 -16.04
C LYS A 28 -1.15 -6.77 -15.88
N VAL A 29 0.17 -6.93 -15.89
CA VAL A 29 1.10 -5.81 -15.86
C VAL A 29 1.12 -5.20 -17.26
N VAL A 30 0.54 -4.01 -17.39
CA VAL A 30 0.38 -3.33 -18.69
C VAL A 30 1.54 -2.40 -19.02
N ASP A 31 2.31 -2.00 -18.00
CA ASP A 31 3.51 -1.17 -18.17
C ASP A 31 4.46 -1.33 -16.98
N VAL A 32 5.75 -1.11 -17.24
CA VAL A 32 6.81 -0.99 -16.22
C VAL A 32 7.42 0.40 -16.38
N VAL A 33 7.26 1.23 -15.36
CA VAL A 33 7.68 2.63 -15.42
C VAL A 33 8.69 2.97 -14.34
N VAL A 34 9.58 3.90 -14.68
CA VAL A 34 10.50 4.49 -13.73
C VAL A 34 9.73 5.43 -12.79
N GLY A 35 9.99 5.37 -11.50
CA GLY A 35 9.42 6.25 -10.49
C GLY A 35 9.99 7.66 -10.51
N GLY A 36 9.42 8.54 -9.70
CA GLY A 36 9.90 9.91 -9.51
C GLY A 36 10.81 10.07 -8.30
N ALA A 37 11.18 11.31 -8.01
CA ALA A 37 12.04 11.64 -6.87
C ALA A 37 11.38 11.33 -5.52
N ARG A 38 10.06 11.50 -5.43
CA ARG A 38 9.26 11.19 -4.22
C ARG A 38 8.28 10.06 -4.50
N ARG A 39 7.79 9.43 -3.43
CA ARG A 39 6.76 8.38 -3.51
C ARG A 39 5.54 8.85 -4.31
N GLN A 40 5.02 10.06 -4.03
CA GLN A 40 3.86 10.60 -4.73
C GLN A 40 4.13 10.88 -6.22
N ASP A 41 5.36 11.22 -6.60
CA ASP A 41 5.73 11.42 -8.01
C ASP A 41 5.76 10.09 -8.76
N SER A 42 6.23 9.02 -8.10
CA SER A 42 6.19 7.65 -8.63
C SER A 42 4.76 7.16 -8.85
N VAL A 43 3.86 7.38 -7.89
CA VAL A 43 2.44 7.03 -8.03
C VAL A 43 1.82 7.78 -9.22
N LEU A 44 2.07 9.08 -9.34
CA LEU A 44 1.57 9.87 -10.47
C LEU A 44 2.05 9.34 -11.83
N GLN A 45 3.34 8.98 -11.95
CA GLN A 45 3.88 8.39 -13.17
C GLN A 45 3.22 7.06 -13.54
N GLY A 46 2.91 6.22 -12.55
CA GLY A 46 2.13 5.00 -12.77
C GLY A 46 0.70 5.28 -13.19
N MET A 47 0.04 6.26 -12.55
CA MET A 47 -1.32 6.68 -12.87
C MET A 47 -1.46 7.21 -14.29
N ASP A 48 -0.46 7.93 -14.81
CA ASP A 48 -0.49 8.48 -16.16
C ASP A 48 -0.42 7.41 -17.27
N ARG A 49 -0.10 6.15 -16.92
CA ARG A 49 -0.18 4.99 -17.82
C ARG A 49 -1.55 4.32 -17.84
N LEU A 50 -2.42 4.69 -16.93
CA LEU A 50 -3.78 4.16 -16.84
C LEU A 50 -4.76 5.12 -17.51
N SER A 51 -5.69 4.56 -18.28
CA SER A 51 -6.93 5.26 -18.61
C SER A 51 -7.79 5.39 -17.35
N ASP A 52 -8.80 6.27 -17.38
CA ASP A 52 -9.77 6.36 -16.27
C ASP A 52 -10.41 4.99 -16.01
N CYS A 53 -10.04 4.40 -14.88
CA CYS A 53 -10.44 3.06 -14.47
C CYS A 53 -11.53 3.07 -13.38
N GLY A 54 -12.05 4.25 -13.00
CA GLY A 54 -13.03 4.40 -11.93
C GLY A 54 -12.45 4.20 -10.52
N ILE A 55 -11.78 3.08 -10.26
CA ILE A 55 -11.12 2.76 -8.98
C ILE A 55 -9.65 2.42 -9.23
N ILE A 56 -8.78 3.00 -8.41
CA ILE A 56 -7.34 2.69 -8.40
C ILE A 56 -6.92 2.18 -7.03
N MET A 57 -5.97 1.23 -7.03
CA MET A 57 -5.30 0.77 -5.84
C MET A 57 -3.81 1.10 -5.92
N VAL A 58 -3.28 1.75 -4.89
CA VAL A 58 -1.84 1.96 -4.74
C VAL A 58 -1.33 0.95 -3.71
N HIS A 59 -0.32 0.17 -4.09
CA HIS A 59 0.27 -0.86 -3.24
C HIS A 59 1.79 -0.78 -3.24
N ASP A 60 2.39 -0.84 -2.05
CA ASP A 60 3.82 -0.90 -1.89
C ASP A 60 4.34 -2.29 -2.31
N GLY A 61 5.24 -2.35 -3.31
CA GLY A 61 5.89 -3.60 -3.72
C GLY A 61 6.65 -4.32 -2.60
N ALA A 62 7.07 -3.57 -1.58
CA ALA A 62 7.70 -4.10 -0.36
C ALA A 62 6.73 -4.85 0.58
N ARG A 63 5.44 -4.94 0.26
CA ARG A 63 4.43 -5.73 1.00
C ARG A 63 4.01 -6.95 0.19
N PRO A 64 4.78 -8.05 0.20
CA PRO A 64 4.57 -9.19 -0.70
C PRO A 64 3.35 -10.07 -0.35
N PHE A 65 2.70 -9.85 0.79
CA PHE A 65 1.69 -10.78 1.35
C PHE A 65 0.24 -10.30 1.27
N VAL A 66 -0.04 -9.28 0.45
CA VAL A 66 -1.42 -8.85 0.13
C VAL A 66 -2.24 -10.03 -0.40
N SER A 67 -3.46 -10.20 0.09
CA SER A 67 -4.36 -11.31 -0.29
C SER A 67 -5.55 -10.85 -1.12
N GLY A 68 -6.18 -11.79 -1.84
CA GLY A 68 -7.42 -11.54 -2.56
C GLY A 68 -8.54 -11.01 -1.65
N ASP A 69 -8.64 -11.53 -0.41
CA ASP A 69 -9.62 -11.05 0.58
C ASP A 69 -9.38 -9.61 1.00
N MET A 70 -8.11 -9.19 1.14
CA MET A 70 -7.77 -7.80 1.43
C MET A 70 -8.18 -6.88 0.29
N ILE A 71 -7.93 -7.29 -0.96
CA ILE A 71 -8.37 -6.55 -2.16
C ILE A 71 -9.90 -6.44 -2.17
N SER A 72 -10.62 -7.53 -1.92
CA SER A 72 -12.09 -7.54 -1.85
C SER A 72 -12.63 -6.59 -0.77
N ARG A 73 -12.05 -6.61 0.44
CA ARG A 73 -12.44 -5.68 1.51
C ARG A 73 -12.22 -4.21 1.13
N GLY A 74 -11.12 -3.92 0.44
CA GLY A 74 -10.86 -2.58 -0.09
C GLY A 74 -11.92 -2.16 -1.11
N LEU A 75 -12.30 -3.05 -2.04
CA LEU A 75 -13.37 -2.78 -3.01
C LEU A 75 -14.74 -2.61 -2.34
N ASP A 76 -15.05 -3.40 -1.32
CA ASP A 76 -16.31 -3.28 -0.59
C ASP A 76 -16.41 -1.96 0.18
N ALA A 77 -15.30 -1.49 0.77
CA ALA A 77 -15.24 -0.17 1.42
C ALA A 77 -15.58 0.97 0.43
N MET A 78 -15.20 0.83 -0.84
CA MET A 78 -15.49 1.81 -1.89
C MET A 78 -16.96 1.86 -2.33
N ARG A 79 -17.81 0.92 -1.90
CA ARG A 79 -19.26 0.99 -2.18
C ARG A 79 -19.93 2.16 -1.47
N MET A 80 -19.39 2.59 -0.32
CA MET A 80 -19.93 3.66 0.51
C MET A 80 -18.95 4.83 0.71
N ALA A 81 -17.73 4.73 0.19
CA ALA A 81 -16.67 5.73 0.34
C ALA A 81 -16.05 6.11 -1.02
N SER A 82 -15.31 7.22 -1.04
CA SER A 82 -14.51 7.63 -2.21
C SER A 82 -13.02 7.34 -2.05
N ALA A 83 -12.59 6.97 -0.85
CA ALA A 83 -11.23 6.60 -0.51
C ALA A 83 -11.23 5.65 0.69
N ALA A 84 -10.31 4.68 0.68
CA ALA A 84 -10.10 3.78 1.80
C ALA A 84 -8.65 3.32 1.88
N THR A 85 -8.13 3.04 3.08
CA THR A 85 -6.79 2.50 3.30
C THR A 85 -6.85 1.22 4.10
N ALA A 86 -5.99 0.26 3.76
CA ALA A 86 -5.76 -0.88 4.63
C ALA A 86 -5.13 -0.41 5.95
N GLY A 87 -5.47 -1.06 7.05
CA GLY A 87 -4.80 -0.87 8.31
C GLY A 87 -5.05 -2.01 9.28
N VAL A 88 -4.25 -2.09 10.34
CA VAL A 88 -4.49 -3.01 11.47
C VAL A 88 -4.48 -2.25 12.79
N PRO A 89 -5.23 -2.66 13.81
CA PRO A 89 -5.14 -2.05 15.13
C PRO A 89 -3.70 -2.10 15.64
N VAL A 90 -3.25 -1.02 16.30
CA VAL A 90 -1.92 -1.04 16.91
C VAL A 90 -1.92 -1.96 18.13
N THR A 91 -0.95 -2.87 18.19
CA THR A 91 -0.78 -3.80 19.33
C THR A 91 -0.01 -3.17 20.48
N ASP A 92 0.97 -2.34 20.15
CA ASP A 92 1.85 -1.69 21.14
C ASP A 92 1.19 -0.48 21.78
N THR A 93 1.69 -0.10 22.96
CA THR A 93 1.29 1.17 23.57
C THR A 93 2.09 2.30 22.93
N ILE A 94 1.40 3.26 22.30
CA ILE A 94 2.05 4.42 21.68
C ILE A 94 2.17 5.57 22.68
N LYS A 95 3.36 6.17 22.76
CA LYS A 95 3.63 7.39 23.53
C LYS A 95 3.91 8.54 22.57
N ILE A 96 3.26 9.69 22.80
CA ILE A 96 3.67 10.94 22.16
C ILE A 96 4.76 11.53 23.06
N VAL A 97 5.95 11.73 22.52
CA VAL A 97 7.11 12.31 23.22
C VAL A 97 7.47 13.66 22.60
N ASP A 98 8.05 14.56 23.38
CA ASP A 98 8.62 15.81 22.86
C ASP A 98 10.11 15.66 22.48
N ALA A 99 10.73 16.78 22.09
CA ALA A 99 12.12 16.82 21.66
C ALA A 99 13.13 16.41 22.75
N ASP A 100 12.75 16.50 24.03
CA ASP A 100 13.57 16.10 25.17
C ASP A 100 13.30 14.65 25.60
N MET A 101 12.59 13.86 24.77
CA MET A 101 12.20 12.47 25.03
C MET A 101 11.29 12.30 26.25
N VAL A 102 10.54 13.35 26.61
CA VAL A 102 9.57 13.31 27.72
C VAL A 102 8.18 12.96 27.18
N VAL A 103 7.51 11.99 27.82
CA VAL A 103 6.15 11.58 27.46
C VAL A 103 5.16 12.75 27.67
N LYS A 104 4.55 13.22 26.59
CA LYS A 104 3.45 14.20 26.60
C LYS A 104 2.10 13.55 26.87
N SER A 105 1.82 12.44 26.20
CA SER A 105 0.55 11.72 26.35
C SER A 105 0.63 10.29 25.82
N THR A 106 -0.38 9.49 26.16
CA THR A 106 -0.59 8.13 25.65
C THR A 106 -1.98 8.11 25.01
N PRO A 107 -2.09 8.09 23.67
CA PRO A 107 -3.40 8.06 23.03
C PRO A 107 -4.15 6.76 23.36
N ASP A 108 -5.48 6.80 23.26
CA ASP A 108 -6.30 5.59 23.41
C ASP A 108 -6.01 4.63 22.24
N ARG A 109 -5.34 3.51 22.56
CA ARG A 109 -4.95 2.48 21.59
C ARG A 109 -6.13 1.93 20.78
N THR A 110 -7.35 1.94 21.31
CA THR A 110 -8.53 1.45 20.58
C THR A 110 -8.84 2.27 19.32
N THR A 111 -8.31 3.51 19.25
CA THR A 111 -8.46 4.42 18.12
C THR A 111 -7.25 4.41 17.18
N LEU A 112 -6.16 3.73 17.53
CA LEU A 112 -4.92 3.74 16.77
C LEU A 112 -4.82 2.55 15.81
N TRP A 113 -4.54 2.87 14.55
CA TRP A 113 -4.34 1.89 13.49
C TRP A 113 -3.03 2.14 12.76
N ALA A 114 -2.26 1.08 12.51
CA ALA A 114 -1.10 1.12 11.66
C ALA A 114 -1.54 1.04 10.19
N ALA A 115 -1.35 2.13 9.45
CA ALA A 115 -1.68 2.19 8.04
C ALA A 115 -0.84 1.20 7.21
N GLN A 116 -1.50 0.60 6.22
CA GLN A 116 -0.91 -0.33 5.27
C GLN A 116 -1.35 0.04 3.85
N THR A 117 -0.82 -0.68 2.87
CA THR A 117 -1.38 -0.72 1.51
C THR A 117 -1.96 -2.12 1.25
N PRO A 118 -2.98 -2.29 0.38
CA PRO A 118 -3.43 -1.34 -0.63
C PRO A 118 -4.22 -0.15 -0.06
N GLN A 119 -3.99 1.02 -0.64
CA GLN A 119 -4.87 2.18 -0.51
C GLN A 119 -5.73 2.26 -1.77
N VAL A 120 -7.03 2.48 -1.62
CA VAL A 120 -8.04 2.34 -2.68
C VAL A 120 -8.78 3.66 -2.82
N PHE A 121 -8.88 4.17 -4.04
CA PHE A 121 -9.45 5.50 -4.30
C PHE A 121 -10.30 5.49 -5.55
N LYS A 122 -11.23 6.44 -5.66
CA LYS A 122 -11.75 6.83 -6.97
C LYS A 122 -10.60 7.43 -7.78
N PHE A 123 -10.42 6.96 -9.02
CA PHE A 123 -9.28 7.36 -9.86
C PHE A 123 -9.16 8.89 -9.99
N GLN A 124 -10.28 9.57 -10.31
CA GLN A 124 -10.30 11.03 -10.47
C GLN A 124 -10.04 11.79 -9.16
N LEU A 125 -10.42 11.23 -8.02
CA LEU A 125 -10.15 11.84 -6.72
C LEU A 125 -8.65 11.83 -6.41
N LEU A 126 -7.99 10.68 -6.60
CA LEU A 126 -6.55 10.58 -6.37
C LEU A 126 -5.77 11.47 -7.35
N ARG A 127 -6.20 11.53 -8.62
CA ARG A 127 -5.58 12.41 -9.62
C ARG A 127 -5.66 13.88 -9.22
N GLU A 128 -6.82 14.30 -8.70
CA GLU A 128 -6.99 15.67 -8.19
C GLU A 128 -6.14 15.94 -6.94
N ALA A 129 -5.96 14.95 -6.07
CA ALA A 129 -5.08 15.05 -4.90
C ALA A 129 -3.63 15.30 -5.32
N HIS A 130 -3.09 14.52 -6.27
CA HIS A 130 -1.75 14.76 -6.83
C HIS A 130 -1.60 16.14 -7.48
N ARG A 131 -2.66 16.69 -8.07
CA ARG A 131 -2.62 18.03 -8.69
C ARG A 131 -2.58 19.16 -7.67
N ARG A 132 -3.27 19.01 -6.54
CA ARG A 132 -3.42 20.06 -5.52
C ARG A 132 -2.39 19.98 -4.40
N VAL A 133 -1.94 18.77 -4.06
CA VAL A 133 -1.02 18.53 -2.94
C VAL A 133 0.41 18.48 -3.47
N THR A 134 1.13 19.59 -3.34
CA THR A 134 2.49 19.73 -3.87
C THR A 134 3.58 19.45 -2.82
N HIS A 135 3.23 19.52 -1.53
CA HIS A 135 4.14 19.19 -0.44
C HIS A 135 4.27 17.67 -0.29
N ASP A 136 5.29 17.24 0.46
CA ASP A 136 5.56 15.83 0.69
C ASP A 136 4.50 15.21 1.61
N SER A 137 3.86 14.16 1.13
CA SER A 137 2.87 13.37 1.88
C SER A 137 3.45 12.02 2.29
N THR A 138 3.05 11.53 3.46
CA THR A 138 3.50 10.22 3.98
C THR A 138 2.89 9.06 3.20
N ASP A 139 1.68 9.23 2.69
CA ASP A 139 0.99 8.29 1.82
C ASP A 139 -0.07 8.99 0.93
N ASP A 140 -0.80 8.22 0.12
CA ASP A 140 -1.80 8.76 -0.80
C ASP A 140 -3.11 9.11 -0.09
N ALA A 141 -3.42 8.41 0.99
CA ALA A 141 -4.55 8.71 1.86
C ALA A 141 -4.45 10.13 2.44
N ALA A 142 -3.28 10.51 2.95
CA ALA A 142 -3.03 11.84 3.49
C ALA A 142 -3.20 12.96 2.45
N MET A 143 -2.85 12.71 1.18
CA MET A 143 -3.13 13.68 0.11
C MET A 143 -4.63 13.86 -0.11
N VAL A 144 -5.41 12.77 -0.01
CA VAL A 144 -6.87 12.80 -0.16
C VAL A 144 -7.55 13.45 1.06
N GLU A 145 -7.04 13.21 2.27
CA GLU A 145 -7.48 13.88 3.51
C GLU A 145 -7.26 15.39 3.41
N ALA A 146 -6.15 15.84 2.84
CA ALA A 146 -5.85 17.26 2.61
C ALA A 146 -6.85 17.94 1.66
N LEU A 147 -7.60 17.18 0.85
CA LEU A 147 -8.72 17.69 0.06
C LEU A 147 -10.04 17.79 0.83
N GLY A 148 -10.05 17.43 2.11
CA GLY A 148 -11.25 17.34 2.94
C GLY A 148 -12.11 16.12 2.64
N THR A 149 -11.56 15.09 1.96
CA THR A 149 -12.28 13.84 1.70
C THR A 149 -12.01 12.82 2.79
N GLU A 150 -13.07 12.22 3.33
CA GLU A 150 -12.93 11.14 4.31
C GLU A 150 -12.27 9.90 3.69
N VAL A 151 -11.27 9.35 4.38
CA VAL A 151 -10.65 8.06 4.05
C VAL A 151 -11.13 7.01 5.06
N LYS A 152 -11.79 5.95 4.59
CA LYS A 152 -12.19 4.83 5.46
C LYS A 152 -11.01 3.90 5.71
N VAL A 153 -10.94 3.30 6.89
CA VAL A 153 -9.99 2.22 7.16
C VAL A 153 -10.71 0.88 7.00
N PHE A 154 -10.08 -0.07 6.30
CA PHE A 154 -10.54 -1.46 6.26
C PHE A 154 -9.48 -2.41 6.82
N MET A 155 -9.92 -3.55 7.34
CA MET A 155 -9.03 -4.51 8.00
C MET A 155 -7.99 -5.08 7.01
N GLY A 156 -6.72 -4.81 7.30
CA GLY A 156 -5.56 -5.38 6.61
C GLY A 156 -5.19 -6.76 7.15
N SER A 157 -3.89 -7.01 7.27
CA SER A 157 -3.35 -8.22 7.89
C SER A 157 -2.03 -7.90 8.59
N TYR A 158 -1.77 -8.49 9.75
CA TYR A 158 -0.47 -8.36 10.41
C TYR A 158 0.66 -9.02 9.58
N GLU A 159 0.33 -10.02 8.76
CA GLU A 159 1.27 -10.63 7.81
C GLU A 159 1.57 -9.72 6.61
N ASN A 160 0.73 -8.70 6.34
CA ASN A 160 0.96 -7.72 5.28
C ASN A 160 1.98 -6.65 5.71
N MET A 161 3.04 -7.11 6.37
CA MET A 161 4.19 -6.34 6.81
C MET A 161 4.94 -5.75 5.60
N LYS A 162 5.61 -4.61 5.81
CA LYS A 162 6.45 -3.96 4.81
C LYS A 162 7.91 -4.36 5.05
N VAL A 163 8.56 -4.96 4.06
CA VAL A 163 9.97 -5.34 4.16
C VAL A 163 10.80 -4.06 4.06
N THR A 164 11.45 -3.69 5.17
CA THR A 164 12.24 -2.46 5.29
C THR A 164 13.64 -2.71 5.80
N THR A 165 13.84 -3.77 6.59
CA THR A 165 15.13 -4.16 7.14
C THR A 165 15.53 -5.58 6.70
N PRO A 166 16.80 -5.97 6.86
CA PRO A 166 17.22 -7.35 6.63
C PRO A 166 16.48 -8.37 7.50
N GLU A 167 16.15 -8.03 8.74
CA GLU A 167 15.40 -8.90 9.66
C GLU A 167 13.96 -9.15 9.15
N ASP A 168 13.36 -8.15 8.51
CA ASP A 168 12.04 -8.30 7.87
C ASP A 168 12.07 -9.36 6.76
N VAL A 169 13.21 -9.58 6.09
CA VAL A 169 13.36 -10.63 5.06
C VAL A 169 13.21 -12.01 5.69
N SER A 170 13.85 -12.28 6.83
CA SER A 170 13.72 -13.56 7.53
C SER A 170 12.27 -13.81 7.99
N LEU A 171 11.58 -12.77 8.46
CA LEU A 171 10.15 -12.87 8.78
C LEU A 171 9.32 -13.17 7.53
N ALA A 172 9.59 -12.48 6.42
CA ALA A 172 8.90 -12.72 5.16
C ALA A 172 9.11 -14.15 4.65
N GLU A 173 10.34 -14.68 4.70
CA GLU A 173 10.63 -16.08 4.35
C GLU A 173 9.85 -17.07 5.22
N ALA A 174 9.75 -16.80 6.53
CA ALA A 174 8.96 -17.64 7.44
C ALA A 174 7.46 -17.63 7.10
N ILE A 175 6.89 -16.44 6.83
CA ILE A 175 5.49 -16.30 6.39
C ILE A 175 5.28 -17.03 5.06
N HIS A 176 6.18 -16.85 4.10
CA HIS A 176 6.13 -17.52 2.80
C HIS A 176 6.16 -19.04 2.94
N ALA A 177 7.08 -19.57 3.76
CA ALA A 177 7.18 -21.00 4.03
C ALA A 177 5.92 -21.55 4.72
N ALA A 178 5.31 -20.80 5.64
CA ALA A 178 4.06 -21.20 6.30
C ALA A 178 2.88 -21.29 5.31
N ARG A 179 2.82 -20.39 4.32
CA ARG A 179 1.76 -20.37 3.29
C ARG A 179 1.92 -21.43 2.21
N THR A 180 3.14 -21.89 1.96
CA THR A 180 3.45 -22.87 0.90
C THR A 180 3.56 -24.31 1.39
N ARG A 181 3.58 -24.53 2.71
CA ARG A 181 3.52 -25.89 3.27
C ARG A 181 2.21 -26.58 2.86
N PRO A 182 2.26 -27.79 2.31
CA PRO A 182 1.06 -28.59 2.06
C PRO A 182 0.31 -28.79 3.38
N SER A 183 -1.00 -28.52 3.36
CA SER A 183 -1.91 -28.81 4.47
C SER A 183 -1.91 -30.31 4.75
N GLY A 184 -1.06 -30.77 5.67
CA GLY A 184 -0.92 -32.20 5.99
C GLY A 184 0.33 -32.63 6.76
N GLN A 185 1.31 -31.75 7.00
CA GLN A 185 2.44 -32.06 7.89
C GLN A 185 2.46 -31.07 9.06
N SER A 186 1.68 -31.40 10.10
CA SER A 186 1.92 -30.86 11.44
C SER A 186 3.12 -31.57 12.05
N ALA A 187 3.95 -30.79 12.76
CA ALA A 187 5.07 -31.27 13.56
C ALA A 187 4.65 -32.27 14.63
#